data_AF-A0A2A5YSY7-F1
#
_entry.id   AF-A0A2A5YSY7-F1
#
_cell.length_a   1.000
_cell.length_b   1.000
_cell.length_c   1.000
_cell.angle_alpha   90.00
_cell.angle_beta   90.00
_cell.angle_gamma   90.00
#
_symmetry.space_group_name_H-M   'P 1'
#
loop_
_entity.id
_entity.type
_entity.pdbx_description
1 polymer ?
#
loop_
_entity_poly.entity_id
_entity_poly.type
_entity_poly.pdbx_seq_one_letter_code
_entity_poly.pdbx_strand_id
1 'polypeptide(L)'
;MMIAACDAAPRPDLPPVPAALIASDELPLGDAASARLTRASLAARDRIEPDAGPLEARIYLLPRAQVQPFIASLAQAPAPGWTIEQPPERQADGSLLAIYAREGRVFAYLLLDKVAGERVAVQRLYNADNP
;
A
#
# COMPACT_ATOMS: atom_id res chain seq x y z
N MET A 1 -8.83 -23.24 16.62
CA MET A 1 -9.18 -22.19 15.65
C MET A 1 -7.87 -21.66 15.09
N MET A 2 -7.34 -22.28 14.03
CA MET A 2 -6.12 -21.81 13.38
C MET A 2 -6.52 -20.78 12.33
N ILE A 3 -6.19 -19.51 12.57
CA ILE A 3 -6.16 -18.53 11.48
C ILE A 3 -4.85 -18.82 10.76
N ALA A 4 -4.92 -19.72 9.77
CA ALA A 4 -3.85 -19.86 8.80
C ALA A 4 -3.75 -18.51 8.09
N ALA A 5 -2.63 -17.82 8.26
CA ALA A 5 -2.23 -16.78 7.33
C ALA A 5 -2.25 -17.43 5.95
N CYS A 6 -3.26 -17.11 5.14
CA CYS A 6 -3.28 -17.45 3.74
C CYS A 6 -2.07 -16.78 3.13
N ASP A 7 -1.03 -17.59 2.95
CA ASP A 7 0.15 -17.28 2.17
C ASP A 7 -0.34 -16.86 0.79
N ALA A 8 -0.45 -15.55 0.57
CA ALA A 8 -0.96 -15.01 -0.67
C ALA A 8 0.05 -15.41 -1.74
N ALA A 9 -0.33 -16.40 -2.56
CA ALA A 9 0.43 -16.84 -3.71
C ALA A 9 0.94 -15.63 -4.49
N PRO A 10 2.20 -15.65 -5.01
CA PRO A 10 2.72 -14.56 -5.81
C PRO A 10 1.73 -14.25 -6.94
N ARG A 11 1.19 -13.03 -6.96
CA ARG A 11 0.23 -12.57 -7.97
C ARG A 11 1.03 -12.00 -9.14
N PRO A 12 1.22 -12.77 -10.23
CA PRO A 12 2.19 -12.44 -11.29
C PRO A 12 1.84 -11.16 -12.05
N ASP A 13 0.58 -10.73 -11.98
CA ASP A 13 0.08 -9.59 -12.76
C ASP A 13 0.23 -8.24 -12.03
N LEU A 14 0.50 -8.26 -10.73
CA LEU A 14 0.74 -7.05 -9.96
C LEU A 14 2.21 -6.64 -10.09
N PRO A 15 2.53 -5.34 -10.05
CA PRO A 15 3.92 -4.90 -9.99
C PRO A 15 4.66 -5.60 -8.83
N PRO A 16 5.95 -5.94 -9.00
CA PRO A 16 6.71 -6.58 -7.93
C PRO A 16 6.74 -5.68 -6.68
N VAL A 17 6.79 -6.30 -5.51
CA VAL A 17 6.97 -5.55 -4.25
C VAL A 17 8.37 -4.92 -4.28
N PRO A 18 8.50 -3.59 -4.09
CA PRO A 18 9.80 -2.93 -4.04
C PRO A 18 10.66 -3.49 -2.91
N ALA A 19 11.93 -3.75 -3.20
CA ALA A 19 12.87 -4.41 -2.28
C ALA A 19 13.09 -3.67 -0.95
N ALA A 20 12.77 -2.37 -0.89
CA ALA A 20 12.82 -1.58 0.35
C ALA A 20 11.69 -1.92 1.34
N LEU A 21 10.61 -2.56 0.87
CA LEU A 21 9.47 -2.97 1.69
C LEU A 21 9.75 -4.33 2.33
N ILE A 22 9.76 -4.35 3.66
CA ILE A 22 9.98 -5.54 4.46
C ILE A 22 8.61 -6.10 4.84
N ALA A 23 8.32 -7.32 4.38
CA ALA A 23 7.15 -8.06 4.85
C ALA A 23 7.34 -8.38 6.35
N SER A 24 6.29 -8.21 7.13
CA SER A 24 6.31 -8.48 8.57
C SER A 24 5.03 -9.21 8.93
N ASP A 25 5.17 -10.45 9.42
CA ASP A 25 4.03 -11.23 9.92
C ASP A 25 3.48 -10.65 11.23
N GLU A 26 4.34 -9.97 11.98
CA GLU A 26 3.98 -9.16 13.13
C GLU A 26 4.32 -7.70 12.86
N LEU A 27 3.33 -6.81 12.90
CA LEU A 27 3.55 -5.37 12.77
C LEU A 27 3.90 -4.80 14.15
N PRO A 28 5.12 -4.31 14.39
CA PRO A 28 5.50 -3.68 15.66
C PRO A 28 4.93 -2.25 15.75
N LEU A 29 3.62 -2.11 15.51
CA LEU A 29 2.89 -0.85 15.59
C LEU A 29 2.23 -0.77 16.96
N GLY A 30 2.50 0.30 17.71
CA GLY A 30 1.71 0.59 18.90
C GLY A 30 0.27 0.95 18.54
N ASP A 31 -0.66 0.80 19.48
CA ASP A 31 -2.12 0.96 19.27
C ASP A 31 -2.49 2.25 18.54
N ALA A 32 -1.84 3.36 18.88
CA ALA A 32 -2.08 4.65 18.23
C ALA A 32 -1.71 4.64 16.74
N ALA A 33 -0.61 3.98 16.36
CA ALA A 33 -0.19 3.85 14.97
C ALA A 33 -1.12 2.90 14.20
N SER A 34 -1.52 1.79 14.83
CA SER A 34 -2.50 0.86 14.27
C SER A 34 -3.84 1.54 13.99
N ALA A 35 -4.37 2.33 14.93
CA ALA A 35 -5.61 3.08 14.75
C ALA A 35 -5.52 4.11 13.61
N ARG A 36 -4.37 4.80 13.49
CA ARG A 36 -4.13 5.73 12.36
C ARG A 36 -4.07 5.00 11.03
N LEU A 37 -3.41 3.84 10.98
CA LEU A 37 -3.33 3.01 9.78
C LEU A 37 -4.72 2.53 9.34
N THR A 38 -5.56 2.07 10.27
CA THR A 38 -6.94 1.68 9.96
C THR A 38 -7.73 2.84 9.36
N ARG A 39 -7.69 4.03 9.96
CA ARG A 39 -8.41 5.20 9.43
C ARG A 39 -7.89 5.65 8.06
N ALA A 40 -6.57 5.68 7.87
CA ALA A 40 -5.97 6.00 6.58
C ALA A 40 -6.34 4.96 5.52
N SER A 41 -6.35 3.67 5.88
CA SER A 41 -6.75 2.58 5.00
C SER A 41 -8.19 2.71 4.54
N LEU A 42 -9.11 3.00 5.49
CA LEU A 42 -10.52 3.24 5.17
C LEU A 42 -10.70 4.45 4.25
N ALA A 43 -10.07 5.57 4.56
CA ALA A 43 -10.13 6.77 3.71
C ALA A 43 -9.61 6.51 2.28
N ALA A 44 -8.52 5.74 2.14
CA ALA A 44 -8.02 5.34 0.83
C ALA A 44 -8.97 4.39 0.09
N ARG A 45 -9.60 3.44 0.80
CA ARG A 45 -10.59 2.53 0.22
C ARG A 45 -11.85 3.25 -0.22
N ASP A 46 -12.43 4.09 0.64
CA ASP A 46 -13.61 4.92 0.32
C ASP A 46 -13.39 5.77 -0.92
N ARG A 47 -12.13 6.17 -1.17
CA ARG A 47 -11.72 6.94 -2.35
C ARG A 47 -11.60 6.10 -3.62
N ILE A 48 -11.14 4.85 -3.54
CA ILE A 48 -10.74 4.02 -4.69
C ILE A 48 -11.79 2.95 -5.04
N GLU A 49 -12.36 2.29 -4.03
CA GLU A 49 -13.30 1.17 -4.21
C GLU A 49 -14.58 1.52 -4.99
N PRO A 50 -15.13 2.75 -4.98
CA PRO A 50 -16.29 3.09 -5.80
C PRO A 50 -16.07 2.89 -7.31
N ASP A 51 -14.85 3.15 -7.80
CA ASP A 51 -14.51 3.06 -9.22
C ASP A 51 -13.84 1.72 -9.58
N ALA A 52 -13.10 1.14 -8.63
CA ALA A 52 -12.23 -0.02 -8.86
C ALA A 52 -12.75 -1.34 -8.26
N GLY A 53 -13.84 -1.31 -7.47
CA GLY A 53 -14.29 -2.45 -6.69
C GLY A 53 -13.41 -2.73 -5.47
N PRO A 54 -13.65 -3.85 -4.76
CA PRO A 54 -13.05 -4.12 -3.45
C PRO A 54 -11.53 -4.31 -3.52
N LEU A 55 -10.83 -3.76 -2.53
CA LEU A 55 -9.37 -3.84 -2.41
C LEU A 55 -8.95 -4.78 -1.29
N GLU A 56 -7.94 -5.59 -1.57
CA GLU A 56 -7.10 -6.21 -0.54
C GLU A 56 -6.04 -5.23 -0.05
N ALA A 57 -5.57 -5.46 1.18
CA ALA A 57 -4.53 -4.66 1.80
C ALA A 57 -3.45 -5.57 2.39
N ARG A 58 -2.19 -5.31 2.03
CA ARG A 58 -1.02 -5.94 2.67
C ARG A 58 -0.10 -4.88 3.24
N ILE A 59 0.28 -5.02 4.49
CA ILE A 59 1.09 -4.02 5.19
C ILE A 59 2.56 -4.46 5.17
N TYR A 60 3.44 -3.51 4.93
CA TYR A 60 4.88 -3.65 4.92
C TYR A 60 5.51 -2.61 5.83
N LEU A 61 6.73 -2.88 6.27
CA LEU A 61 7.56 -1.92 6.99
C LEU A 61 8.62 -1.36 6.03
N LEU A 62 8.75 -0.04 6.02
CA LEU A 62 9.77 0.67 5.28
C LEU A 62 10.72 1.36 6.27
N PRO A 63 12.04 1.10 6.22
CA PRO A 63 12.99 1.88 7.01
C PRO A 63 12.85 3.37 6.71
N ARG A 64 12.85 4.22 7.74
CA ARG A 64 12.60 5.66 7.58
C ARG A 64 13.65 6.34 6.68
N ALA A 65 14.89 5.86 6.70
CA ALA A 65 15.95 6.29 5.78
C ALA A 65 15.65 5.99 4.29
N GLN A 66 14.80 5.00 4.01
CA GLN A 66 14.41 4.58 2.65
C GLN A 66 13.11 5.27 2.16
N VAL A 67 12.46 6.11 2.97
CA VAL A 67 11.18 6.73 2.60
C VAL A 67 11.31 7.63 1.37
N GLN A 68 12.28 8.55 1.36
CA GLN A 68 12.46 9.44 0.21
C GLN A 68 12.90 8.70 -1.06
N PRO A 69 13.90 7.78 -1.01
CA PRO A 69 14.20 6.91 -2.15
C PRO A 69 13.00 6.12 -2.67
N PHE A 70 12.18 5.58 -1.78
CA PHE A 70 10.97 4.85 -2.14
C PHE A 70 9.96 5.76 -2.85
N ILE A 71 9.63 6.92 -2.29
CA ILE A 71 8.72 7.88 -2.93
C ILE A 71 9.24 8.30 -4.30
N ALA A 72 10.53 8.59 -4.42
CA ALA A 72 11.15 8.93 -5.71
C ALA A 72 11.07 7.79 -6.73
N SER A 73 11.16 6.53 -6.28
CA SER A 73 11.00 5.37 -7.16
C SER A 73 9.59 5.24 -7.74
N LEU A 74 8.56 5.69 -7.01
CA LEU A 74 7.17 5.64 -7.47
C LEU A 74 6.86 6.64 -8.60
N ALA A 75 7.68 7.68 -8.75
CA ALA A 75 7.59 8.66 -9.83
C ALA A 75 8.18 8.13 -11.16
N GLN A 76 8.87 6.99 -11.13
CA GLN A 76 9.37 6.35 -12.35
C GLN A 76 8.23 5.68 -13.11
N ALA A 77 8.43 5.45 -14.41
CA ALA A 77 7.45 4.76 -15.24
C ALA A 77 7.09 3.41 -14.59
N PRO A 78 5.79 3.12 -14.38
CA PRO A 78 5.37 1.88 -13.76
C PRO A 78 5.70 0.67 -14.64
N ALA A 79 5.49 -0.53 -14.10
CA ALA A 79 5.65 -1.76 -14.86
C ALA A 79 4.82 -1.73 -16.17
N PRO A 80 5.27 -2.39 -17.25
CA PRO A 80 4.59 -2.35 -18.54
C PRO A 80 3.08 -2.63 -18.43
N GLY A 81 2.28 -1.76 -19.06
CA GLY A 81 0.82 -1.85 -19.07
C GLY A 81 0.11 -1.18 -17.89
N TRP A 82 0.83 -0.71 -16.87
CA TRP A 82 0.26 0.10 -15.79
C TRP A 82 0.37 1.60 -16.11
N THR A 83 -0.63 2.37 -15.73
CA THR A 83 -0.64 3.84 -15.82
C THR A 83 -0.73 4.44 -14.44
N ILE A 84 -0.15 5.62 -14.24
CA ILE A 84 -0.38 6.42 -13.04
C ILE A 84 -1.68 7.18 -13.27
N GLU A 85 -2.70 6.88 -12.48
CA GLU A 85 -4.00 7.55 -12.59
C GLU A 85 -3.99 8.92 -11.92
N GLN A 86 -3.31 9.04 -10.77
CA GLN A 86 -3.39 10.23 -9.93
C GLN A 86 -2.06 10.54 -9.24
N PRO A 87 -1.76 11.83 -9.01
CA PRO A 87 -0.61 12.25 -8.23
C PRO A 87 -0.75 11.85 -6.75
N PRO A 88 0.35 11.88 -5.98
CA PRO A 88 0.30 11.65 -4.55
C PRO A 88 -0.69 12.59 -3.84
N GLU A 89 -1.50 12.05 -2.93
CA GLU A 89 -2.49 12.76 -2.13
C GLU A 89 -2.15 12.65 -0.64
N ARG A 90 -2.08 13.79 0.06
CA ARG A 90 -1.87 13.80 1.51
C ARG A 90 -3.19 13.71 2.25
N GLN A 91 -3.28 12.79 3.20
CA GLN A 91 -4.46 12.56 4.05
C GLN A 91 -4.19 12.97 5.51
N ALA A 92 -5.22 12.84 6.36
CA ALA A 92 -5.16 13.19 7.77
C ALA A 92 -4.14 12.32 8.54
N ASP A 93 -4.17 11.00 8.32
CA ASP A 93 -3.36 10.03 9.06
C ASP A 93 -2.19 9.46 8.24
N GLY A 94 -2.14 9.70 6.92
CA GLY A 94 -1.06 9.20 6.03
C GLY A 94 -1.05 9.91 4.67
N SER A 95 -0.36 9.32 3.70
CA SER A 95 -0.25 9.85 2.33
C SER A 95 -0.43 8.72 1.32
N LEU A 96 -1.38 8.88 0.40
CA LEU A 96 -1.56 7.99 -0.75
C LEU A 96 -0.54 8.38 -1.81
N LEU A 97 0.49 7.56 -2.00
CA LEU A 97 1.68 7.96 -2.76
C LEU A 97 1.52 7.78 -4.26
N ALA A 98 0.79 6.77 -4.69
CA ALA A 98 0.51 6.51 -6.09
C ALA A 98 -0.71 5.60 -6.23
N ILE A 99 -1.52 5.84 -7.25
CA ILE A 99 -2.56 4.93 -7.71
C ILE A 99 -2.22 4.55 -9.15
N TYR A 100 -2.06 3.25 -9.37
CA TYR A 100 -1.80 2.66 -10.68
C TYR A 100 -3.02 1.89 -11.16
N ALA A 101 -3.31 1.95 -12.45
CA ALA A 101 -4.37 1.15 -13.06
C ALA A 101 -3.88 0.36 -14.28
N ARG A 102 -4.51 -0.79 -14.53
CA ARG A 102 -4.35 -1.62 -15.73
C ARG A 102 -5.58 -2.49 -15.92
N GLU A 103 -6.25 -2.38 -17.07
CA GLU A 103 -7.33 -3.32 -17.49
C GLU A 103 -8.39 -3.55 -16.39
N GLY A 104 -8.86 -2.47 -15.75
CA GLY A 104 -9.85 -2.54 -14.66
C GLY A 104 -9.30 -3.01 -13.31
N ARG A 105 -7.98 -3.16 -13.18
CA ARG A 105 -7.29 -3.43 -11.90
C ARG A 105 -6.65 -2.16 -11.39
N VAL A 106 -6.70 -1.98 -10.08
CA VAL A 106 -6.05 -0.89 -9.37
C VAL A 106 -5.08 -1.43 -8.35
N PHE A 107 -4.01 -0.66 -8.16
CA PHE A 107 -2.97 -0.91 -7.19
C PHE A 107 -2.44 0.42 -6.65
N ALA A 108 -2.32 0.55 -5.33
CA ALA A 108 -1.89 1.79 -4.69
C ALA A 108 -0.98 1.56 -3.48
N TYR A 109 -0.25 2.61 -3.11
CA TYR A 109 0.57 2.66 -1.91
C TYR A 109 0.09 3.74 -0.95
N LEU A 110 -0.19 3.35 0.29
CA LEU A 110 -0.51 4.25 1.38
C LEU A 110 0.63 4.24 2.39
N LEU A 111 1.20 5.41 2.70
CA LEU A 111 2.29 5.58 3.65
C LEU A 111 1.79 6.24 4.93
N LEU A 112 2.12 5.66 6.08
CA LEU A 112 1.85 6.26 7.39
C LEU A 112 3.01 7.19 7.83
N ASP A 113 3.09 8.37 7.22
CA ASP A 113 4.22 9.30 7.35
C ASP A 113 4.26 10.09 8.68
N LYS A 114 3.13 10.22 9.37
CA LYS A 114 2.96 10.97 10.64
C LYS A 114 3.22 10.17 11.92
N VAL A 115 3.94 9.04 11.84
CA VAL A 115 4.28 8.21 13.02
C VAL A 115 5.78 8.24 13.29
N ALA A 116 6.15 8.40 14.57
CA ALA A 116 7.54 8.40 15.01
C ALA A 116 8.11 6.96 15.04
N GLY A 117 9.42 6.82 14.78
CA GLY A 117 10.12 5.54 14.81
C GLY A 117 11.08 5.36 13.64
N GLU A 118 11.91 4.31 13.71
CA GLU A 118 12.90 3.99 12.68
C GLU A 118 12.29 3.35 11.43
N ARG A 119 11.06 2.86 11.52
CA ARG A 119 10.31 2.25 10.42
C ARG A 119 8.93 2.90 10.32
N VAL A 120 8.40 2.93 9.11
CA VAL A 120 7.07 3.44 8.82
C VAL A 120 6.25 2.36 8.14
N ALA A 121 4.96 2.29 8.46
CA ALA A 121 4.05 1.37 7.79
C ALA A 121 3.74 1.87 6.38
N VAL A 122 3.85 0.96 5.41
CA VAL A 122 3.38 1.16 4.04
C VAL A 122 2.35 0.09 3.76
N GLN A 123 1.13 0.49 3.49
CA GLN A 123 0.08 -0.41 3.06
C GLN A 123 0.02 -0.43 1.53
N ARG A 124 0.02 -1.64 1.01
CA ARG A 124 -0.16 -1.96 -0.39
C ARG A 124 -1.63 -2.32 -0.60
N LEU A 125 -2.37 -1.52 -1.36
CA LEU A 125 -3.77 -1.74 -1.69
C LEU A 125 -3.88 -2.27 -3.12
N TYR A 126 -4.66 -3.31 -3.39
CA TYR A 126 -4.81 -3.85 -4.74
C TYR A 126 -6.07 -4.69 -4.90
N ASN A 127 -6.63 -4.76 -6.12
CA ASN A 127 -7.72 -5.69 -6.39
C ASN A 127 -7.23 -7.14 -6.35
N ALA A 128 -8.03 -8.00 -5.72
CA ALA A 128 -7.73 -9.40 -5.54
C ALA A 128 -8.46 -10.27 -6.54
N ASP A 129 -7.79 -10.45 -7.67
CA ASP A 129 -8.28 -11.16 -8.86
C ASP A 129 -9.59 -10.56 -9.38
N ASN A 130 -9.56 -10.01 -10.61
CA ASN A 130 -10.83 -9.78 -11.30
C ASN A 130 -11.37 -11.18 -11.65
N PRO A 131 -12.62 -11.52 -11.30
CA PRO A 131 -13.22 -12.77 -11.76
C PRO A 131 -13.29 -12.85 -13.28
#